data_AF-A0A969E5J2-F1
#
_entry.id   AF-A0A969E5J2-F1
#
_cell.length_a   1.000
_cell.length_b   1.000
_cell.length_c   1.000
_cell.angle_alpha   90.00
_cell.angle_beta   90.00
_cell.angle_gamma   90.00
#
_symmetry.space_group_name_H-M   'P 1'
#
loop_
_entity.id
_entity.type
_entity.pdbx_description
1 polymer ?
#
loop_
_entity_poly.entity_id
_entity_poly.type
_entity_poly.pdbx_seq_one_letter_code
_entity_poly.pdbx_strand_id
1 'polypeptide(L)'
;MTAVVNAQTTYTTIANGNWNSASTWQGGNIPSSSIGATDIVNIRHIIAYNTGMNIAIDGTLRIEPTSGTTARLDIPTSINVENNSTGKVYIINGAFAQCRFDGCGNSGVFKMRVRLKNIGGYIEILNSYVEIAQDWTSESGGKRIFKNG
;
A
#
# COMPACT_ATOMS: atom_id res chain seq x y z
N MET A 1 -1.10 -14.45 -32.97
CA MET A 1 -1.45 -13.79 -31.70
C MET A 1 -0.21 -13.04 -31.23
N THR A 2 -0.21 -11.72 -31.37
CA THR A 2 0.89 -10.88 -30.86
C THR A 2 0.68 -10.75 -29.36
N ALA A 3 1.61 -11.27 -28.56
CA ALA A 3 1.58 -11.02 -27.12
C ALA A 3 1.72 -9.51 -26.91
N VAL A 4 0.67 -8.87 -26.41
CA VAL A 4 0.77 -7.51 -25.89
C VAL A 4 1.58 -7.61 -24.62
N VAL A 5 2.89 -7.39 -24.71
CA VAL A 5 3.74 -7.23 -23.53
C VAL A 5 3.37 -5.87 -22.95
N ASN A 6 2.47 -5.86 -21.98
CA ASN A 6 2.18 -4.63 -21.25
C ASN A 6 3.46 -4.28 -20.47
N ALA A 7 4.05 -3.10 -20.76
CA ALA A 7 5.32 -2.72 -20.17
C ALA A 7 5.17 -2.63 -18.64
N GLN A 8 6.09 -3.28 -17.91
CA GLN A 8 6.16 -3.15 -16.46
C GLN A 8 6.46 -1.70 -16.10
N THR A 9 5.56 -1.05 -15.35
CA THR A 9 5.80 0.31 -14.85
C THR A 9 6.19 0.26 -13.39
N THR A 10 7.31 0.90 -13.04
CA THR A 10 7.79 0.97 -11.65
C THR A 10 7.69 2.40 -11.15
N TYR A 11 7.00 2.57 -10.03
CA TYR A 11 6.83 3.83 -9.32
C TYR A 11 7.62 3.76 -8.02
N THR A 12 8.49 4.72 -7.77
CA THR A 12 9.32 4.74 -6.55
C THR A 12 9.25 6.11 -5.91
N THR A 13 8.97 6.17 -4.62
CA THR A 13 8.97 7.43 -3.88
C THR A 13 10.39 7.96 -3.70
N ILE A 14 10.60 9.27 -3.83
CA ILE A 14 11.89 9.96 -3.64
C ILE A 14 11.91 10.93 -2.46
N ALA A 15 10.74 11.21 -1.87
CA ALA A 15 10.61 12.09 -0.73
C ALA A 15 9.35 11.71 0.09
N ASN A 16 9.29 12.19 1.33
CA ASN A 16 8.05 12.18 2.08
C ASN A 16 7.02 13.08 1.40
N GLY A 17 5.74 12.72 1.47
CA GLY A 17 4.70 13.56 0.92
C GLY A 17 3.40 12.85 0.60
N ASN A 18 2.60 13.51 -0.23
CA ASN A 18 1.30 13.03 -0.65
C ASN A 18 1.42 12.07 -1.84
N TRP A 19 0.58 11.03 -1.87
CA TRP A 19 0.51 10.09 -2.99
C TRP A 19 0.25 10.79 -4.32
N ASN A 20 -0.64 11.79 -4.37
CA ASN A 20 -0.96 12.49 -5.63
C ASN A 20 0.04 13.59 -6.03
N SER A 21 1.15 13.77 -5.34
CA SER A 21 2.13 14.81 -5.66
C SER A 21 3.25 14.28 -6.54
N ALA A 22 3.51 14.93 -7.68
CA ALA A 22 4.61 14.56 -8.57
C ALA A 22 5.98 14.65 -7.88
N SER A 23 6.15 15.58 -6.93
CA SER A 23 7.40 15.71 -6.16
C SER A 23 7.70 14.52 -5.24
N THR A 24 6.69 13.70 -4.96
CA THR A 24 6.84 12.49 -4.13
C THR A 24 7.46 11.34 -4.92
N TRP A 25 7.29 11.31 -6.25
CA TRP A 25 7.62 10.17 -7.09
C TRP A 25 8.78 10.43 -8.04
N GLN A 26 9.59 9.40 -8.26
CA GLN A 26 10.68 9.43 -9.22
C GLN A 26 10.15 9.78 -10.62
N GLY A 27 10.75 10.82 -11.22
CA GLY A 27 10.35 11.31 -12.54
C GLY A 27 8.96 11.96 -12.60
N GLY A 28 8.32 12.21 -11.46
CA GLY A 28 6.97 12.80 -11.41
C GLY A 28 5.83 11.84 -11.76
N ASN A 29 6.12 10.55 -11.97
CA ASN A 29 5.11 9.56 -12.34
C ASN A 29 4.34 9.10 -11.11
N ILE A 30 3.09 9.49 -11.00
CA ILE A 30 2.21 9.15 -9.89
C ILE A 30 1.49 7.83 -10.20
N PRO A 31 1.59 6.79 -9.36
CA PRO A 31 0.81 5.58 -9.54
C PRO A 31 -0.69 5.83 -9.35
N SER A 32 -1.50 5.10 -10.12
CA SER A 32 -2.95 5.04 -9.95
C SER A 32 -3.34 4.41 -8.60
N SER A 33 -4.57 4.65 -8.15
CA SER A 33 -5.16 3.93 -7.01
C SER A 33 -5.45 2.46 -7.33
N SER A 34 -5.49 2.10 -8.62
CA SER A 34 -5.49 0.72 -9.08
C SER A 34 -4.09 0.37 -9.61
N ILE A 35 -3.36 -0.46 -8.86
CA ILE A 35 -2.01 -0.92 -9.22
C ILE A 35 -2.18 -2.10 -10.17
N GLY A 36 -1.94 -1.89 -11.47
CA GLY A 36 -2.15 -2.91 -12.49
C GLY A 36 -1.24 -4.13 -12.30
N ALA A 37 -1.62 -5.27 -12.88
CA ALA A 37 -0.94 -6.55 -12.65
C ALA A 37 0.58 -6.55 -12.97
N THR A 38 1.02 -5.68 -13.87
CA THR A 38 2.43 -5.49 -14.24
C THR A 38 3.11 -4.34 -13.50
N ASP A 39 2.39 -3.59 -12.67
CA ASP A 39 2.93 -2.40 -12.00
C ASP A 39 3.60 -2.77 -10.68
N ILE A 40 4.65 -2.01 -10.34
CA ILE A 40 5.34 -2.09 -9.06
C ILE A 40 5.36 -0.71 -8.41
N VAL A 41 4.79 -0.60 -7.21
CA VAL A 41 4.86 0.60 -6.38
C VAL A 41 5.78 0.35 -5.20
N ASN A 42 6.93 1.04 -5.18
CA ASN A 42 7.91 1.02 -4.10
C ASN A 42 7.76 2.28 -3.23
N ILE A 43 7.27 2.07 -2.01
CA ILE A 43 7.22 3.08 -0.95
C ILE A 43 8.51 2.96 -0.11
N ARG A 44 9.39 3.95 -0.25
CA ARG A 44 10.70 4.07 0.45
C ARG A 44 10.71 5.21 1.48
N HIS A 45 9.66 6.02 1.49
CA HIS A 45 9.48 7.23 2.31
C HIS A 45 8.15 7.20 3.07
N ILE A 46 7.86 8.23 3.86
CA ILE A 46 6.58 8.40 4.57
C ILE A 46 5.57 9.04 3.63
N ILE A 47 4.50 8.31 3.30
CA ILE A 47 3.51 8.69 2.29
C ILE A 47 2.12 8.79 2.90
N ALA A 48 1.49 9.94 2.71
CA ALA A 48 0.07 10.14 2.98
C ALA A 48 -0.75 9.85 1.72
N TYR A 49 -1.59 8.82 1.76
CA TYR A 49 -2.50 8.52 0.67
C TYR A 49 -3.67 9.51 0.66
N ASN A 50 -3.81 10.30 -0.40
CA ASN A 50 -4.73 11.44 -0.43
C ASN A 50 -5.57 11.53 -1.71
N THR A 51 -5.79 10.41 -2.40
CA THR A 51 -6.57 10.40 -3.65
C THR A 51 -8.08 10.39 -3.41
N GLY A 52 -8.53 9.99 -2.22
CA GLY A 52 -9.95 9.77 -1.91
C GLY A 52 -10.53 8.46 -2.47
N MET A 53 -9.75 7.68 -3.22
CA MET A 53 -10.18 6.45 -3.89
C MET A 53 -9.71 5.21 -3.12
N ASN A 54 -10.51 4.13 -3.11
CA ASN A 54 -10.03 2.83 -2.62
C ASN A 54 -8.78 2.37 -3.39
N ILE A 55 -7.91 1.62 -2.72
CA ILE A 55 -6.72 1.03 -3.33
C ILE A 55 -7.06 -0.38 -3.80
N ALA A 56 -6.85 -0.66 -5.08
CA ALA A 56 -6.92 -2.00 -5.66
C ALA A 56 -5.51 -2.42 -6.09
N ILE A 57 -5.10 -3.64 -5.72
CA ILE A 57 -3.74 -4.14 -5.95
C ILE A 57 -3.83 -5.44 -6.74
N ASP A 58 -3.59 -5.34 -8.04
CA ASP A 58 -3.37 -6.49 -8.93
C ASP A 58 -1.87 -6.73 -9.16
N GLY A 59 -1.04 -5.69 -9.05
CA GLY A 59 0.42 -5.74 -9.18
C GLY A 59 1.15 -5.90 -7.84
N THR A 60 2.24 -5.16 -7.66
CA THR A 60 3.06 -5.20 -6.43
C THR A 60 3.03 -3.88 -5.69
N LEU A 61 2.68 -3.90 -4.41
CA LEU A 61 2.92 -2.81 -3.46
C LEU A 61 4.01 -3.24 -2.48
N ARG A 62 5.14 -2.53 -2.46
CA ARG A 62 6.26 -2.80 -1.56
C ARG A 62 6.52 -1.59 -0.68
N ILE A 63 6.35 -1.75 0.62
CA ILE A 63 6.71 -0.77 1.66
C ILE A 63 7.96 -1.30 2.35
N GLU A 64 9.10 -0.71 2.03
CA GLU A 64 10.40 -1.16 2.53
C GLU A 64 11.38 0.01 2.51
N PRO A 65 12.08 0.35 3.59
CA PRO A 65 13.01 1.47 3.57
C PRO A 65 14.23 1.18 2.69
N THR A 66 14.94 2.23 2.32
CA THR A 66 16.33 2.17 1.85
C THR A 66 17.25 2.74 2.91
N SER A 67 18.58 2.58 2.77
CA SER A 67 19.53 3.12 3.74
C SER A 67 19.25 4.60 4.03
N GLY A 68 19.06 4.93 5.31
CA GLY A 68 18.79 6.29 5.77
C GLY A 68 17.34 6.79 5.59
N THR A 69 16.40 5.95 5.15
CA THR A 69 14.99 6.35 5.01
C THR A 69 14.05 5.55 5.92
N THR A 70 12.85 6.08 6.12
CA THR A 70 11.74 5.39 6.79
C THR A 70 10.63 5.18 5.76
N ALA A 71 10.21 3.93 5.55
CA ALA A 71 9.09 3.61 4.66
C ALA A 71 7.80 3.45 5.46
N ARG A 72 6.80 4.28 5.13
CA ARG A 72 5.48 4.23 5.75
C ARG A 72 4.39 4.61 4.75
N LEU A 73 3.29 3.88 4.73
CA LEU A 73 2.08 4.26 4.01
C LEU A 73 0.93 4.50 5.01
N ASP A 74 0.50 5.76 5.09
CA ASP A 74 -0.65 6.19 5.88
C ASP A 74 -1.89 6.32 4.99
N ILE A 75 -2.90 5.52 5.28
CA ILE A 75 -4.15 5.43 4.54
C ILE A 75 -5.27 6.03 5.41
N PRO A 76 -5.90 7.13 4.97
CA PRO A 76 -6.89 7.83 5.79
C PRO A 76 -8.14 6.98 6.01
N THR A 77 -8.96 7.44 6.95
CA THR A 77 -10.28 6.86 7.21
C THR A 77 -11.11 6.82 5.92
N SER A 78 -12.05 5.88 5.82
CA SER A 78 -12.93 5.65 4.65
C SER A 78 -12.30 5.09 3.38
N ILE A 79 -11.00 4.79 3.36
CA ILE A 79 -10.32 4.12 2.24
C ILE A 79 -10.16 2.62 2.50
N ASN A 80 -10.75 1.79 1.63
CA ASN A 80 -10.52 0.35 1.63
C ASN A 80 -9.29 0.00 0.80
N VAL A 81 -8.65 -1.11 1.16
CA VAL A 81 -7.54 -1.71 0.41
C VAL A 81 -7.94 -3.13 0.04
N GLU A 82 -7.88 -3.44 -1.25
CA GLU A 82 -8.19 -4.76 -1.80
C GLU A 82 -6.95 -5.29 -2.53
N ASN A 83 -6.38 -6.36 -2.00
CA ASN A 83 -5.29 -7.11 -2.63
C ASN A 83 -5.89 -8.29 -3.39
N ASN A 84 -5.89 -8.22 -4.72
CA ASN A 84 -6.55 -9.18 -5.60
C ASN A 84 -5.66 -10.40 -5.87
N SER A 85 -6.19 -11.35 -6.65
CA SER A 85 -5.57 -12.68 -6.82
C SER A 85 -4.14 -12.68 -7.35
N THR A 86 -3.76 -11.69 -8.16
CA THR A 86 -2.38 -11.51 -8.66
C THR A 86 -1.54 -10.57 -7.79
N GLY A 87 -2.21 -9.86 -6.88
CA GLY A 87 -1.66 -8.81 -6.04
C GLY A 87 -0.65 -9.33 -5.01
N LYS A 88 0.43 -8.57 -4.85
CA LYS A 88 1.49 -8.85 -3.88
C LYS A 88 1.77 -7.63 -3.04
N VAL A 89 1.53 -7.74 -1.74
CA VAL A 89 1.85 -6.70 -0.76
C VAL A 89 3.03 -7.17 0.09
N TYR A 90 4.08 -6.36 0.14
CA TYR A 90 5.25 -6.57 0.98
C TYR A 90 5.39 -5.40 1.93
N ILE A 91 5.45 -5.68 3.22
CA ILE A 91 5.74 -4.69 4.27
C ILE A 91 6.96 -5.23 5.02
N ILE A 92 8.13 -4.66 4.73
CA ILE A 92 9.43 -5.18 5.16
C ILE A 92 10.20 -4.06 5.84
N ASN A 93 10.50 -4.19 7.14
CA ASN A 93 11.12 -3.13 7.96
C ASN A 93 10.40 -1.77 7.85
N GLY A 94 9.09 -1.77 7.57
CA GLY A 94 8.31 -0.59 7.24
C GLY A 94 7.03 -0.49 8.07
N ALA A 95 6.19 0.48 7.72
CA ALA A 95 4.90 0.68 8.36
C ALA A 95 3.75 0.79 7.36
N PHE A 96 2.66 0.10 7.63
CA PHE A 96 1.38 0.29 6.95
C PHE A 96 0.33 0.66 8.01
N ALA A 97 -0.38 1.77 7.81
CA ALA A 97 -1.40 2.20 8.75
C ALA A 97 -2.67 2.59 8.01
N GLN A 98 -3.73 1.81 8.17
CA GLN A 98 -5.09 2.29 7.94
C GLN A 98 -5.58 3.00 9.19
N CYS A 99 -5.78 4.30 9.06
CA CYS A 99 -5.98 5.20 10.19
C CYS A 99 -7.37 5.01 10.83
N ARG A 100 -7.39 4.97 12.18
CA ARG A 100 -8.63 4.91 12.98
C ARG A 100 -9.30 6.28 13.20
N PHE A 101 -8.49 7.34 13.17
CA PHE A 101 -8.91 8.72 13.40
C PHE A 101 -8.55 9.59 12.20
N ASP A 102 -9.31 10.66 12.00
CA ASP A 102 -8.95 11.68 11.01
C ASP A 102 -7.55 12.23 11.28
N GLY A 103 -6.73 12.31 10.23
CA GLY A 103 -5.34 12.76 10.33
C GLY A 103 -4.34 11.70 10.84
N CYS A 104 -4.74 10.43 10.97
CA CYS A 104 -3.82 9.32 11.28
C CYS A 104 -3.09 9.41 12.63
N GLY A 105 -3.64 10.17 13.58
CA GLY A 105 -3.16 10.26 14.96
C GLY A 105 -3.69 9.15 15.87
N ASN A 106 -3.29 9.22 17.15
CA ASN A 106 -3.75 8.31 18.21
C ASN A 106 -5.00 8.82 18.96
N SER A 107 -5.54 9.96 18.55
CA SER A 107 -6.73 10.59 19.13
C SER A 107 -7.45 11.40 18.05
N GLY A 108 -8.73 11.69 18.25
CA GLY A 108 -9.53 12.49 17.34
C GLY A 108 -10.94 11.94 17.11
N VAL A 109 -11.60 12.43 16.07
CA VAL A 109 -12.91 11.92 15.66
C VAL A 109 -12.71 10.55 15.03
N PHE A 110 -13.30 9.56 15.67
CA PHE A 110 -13.29 8.18 15.20
C PHE A 110 -14.16 8.04 13.94
N LYS A 111 -13.58 7.52 12.86
CA LYS A 111 -14.31 7.24 11.61
C LYS A 111 -13.96 5.85 11.11
N MET A 112 -14.73 4.86 11.54
CA MET A 112 -14.58 3.47 11.10
C MET A 112 -15.49 3.15 9.92
N ARG A 113 -14.88 3.01 8.73
CA ARG A 113 -15.44 2.36 7.53
C ARG A 113 -14.32 1.87 6.59
N VAL A 114 -13.29 1.21 7.12
CA VAL A 114 -12.15 0.75 6.31
C VAL A 114 -11.90 -0.73 6.47
N ARG A 115 -11.54 -1.38 5.38
CA ARG A 115 -11.25 -2.82 5.31
C ARG A 115 -9.96 -3.04 4.54
N LEU A 116 -9.18 -4.03 4.99
CA LEU A 116 -8.14 -4.67 4.20
C LEU A 116 -8.64 -6.05 3.78
N LYS A 117 -8.84 -6.26 2.49
CA LYS A 117 -9.20 -7.58 1.95
C LYS A 117 -8.04 -8.16 1.19
N ASN A 118 -7.71 -9.42 1.48
CA ASN A 118 -6.79 -10.21 0.68
C ASN A 118 -7.53 -11.30 -0.07
N ILE A 119 -7.87 -11.06 -1.34
CA ILE A 119 -8.74 -11.88 -2.18
C ILE A 119 -7.88 -12.73 -3.11
N GLY A 120 -7.40 -13.88 -2.64
CA GLY A 120 -6.49 -14.76 -3.39
C GLY A 120 -5.05 -14.24 -3.54
N GLY A 121 -4.78 -13.00 -3.12
CA GLY A 121 -3.45 -12.38 -3.21
C GLY A 121 -2.48 -12.83 -2.13
N TYR A 122 -1.28 -12.25 -2.17
CA TYR A 122 -0.19 -12.51 -1.22
C TYR A 122 0.14 -11.26 -0.39
N ILE A 123 0.17 -11.41 0.94
CA ILE A 123 0.64 -10.37 1.86
C ILE A 123 1.76 -10.94 2.74
N GLU A 124 2.92 -10.29 2.73
CA GLU A 124 4.03 -10.60 3.65
C GLU A 124 4.41 -9.39 4.49
N ILE A 125 4.48 -9.61 5.79
CA ILE A 125 4.88 -8.64 6.81
C ILE A 125 6.09 -9.20 7.54
N LEU A 126 7.20 -8.50 7.42
CA LEU A 126 8.48 -8.86 8.04
C LEU A 126 9.00 -7.66 8.83
N ASN A 127 9.25 -7.83 10.13
CA ASN A 127 9.88 -6.82 11.01
C ASN A 127 9.24 -5.44 10.90
N SER A 128 7.91 -5.41 10.83
CA SER A 128 7.15 -4.23 10.41
C SER A 128 6.03 -3.90 11.38
N TYR A 129 5.61 -2.64 11.36
CA TYR A 129 4.41 -2.18 12.04
C TYR A 129 3.22 -2.20 11.09
N VAL A 130 2.10 -2.79 11.52
CA VAL A 130 0.86 -2.81 10.74
C VAL A 130 -0.31 -2.42 11.63
N GLU A 131 -0.99 -1.33 11.29
CA GLU A 131 -2.28 -0.94 11.86
C GLU A 131 -3.37 -1.12 10.81
N ILE A 132 -4.40 -1.89 11.17
CA ILE A 132 -5.62 -2.04 10.38
C ILE A 132 -6.78 -1.68 11.29
N ALA A 133 -7.49 -0.61 10.93
CA ALA A 133 -8.43 0.02 11.84
C ALA A 133 -9.66 -0.82 12.20
N GLN A 134 -10.09 -1.77 11.34
CA GLN A 134 -11.30 -2.54 11.61
C GLN A 134 -11.21 -3.97 11.09
N ASP A 135 -11.44 -4.18 9.79
CA ASP A 135 -11.55 -5.53 9.25
C ASP A 135 -10.33 -5.89 8.41
N TRP A 136 -9.76 -7.05 8.72
CA TRP A 136 -8.84 -7.75 7.82
C TRP A 136 -9.39 -9.13 7.46
N THR A 137 -9.84 -9.29 6.21
CA THR A 137 -10.25 -10.60 5.68
C THR A 137 -9.21 -11.20 4.75
N SER A 138 -9.18 -12.53 4.68
CA SER A 138 -8.49 -13.27 3.63
C SER A 138 -9.46 -14.24 3.02
N GLU A 139 -9.71 -14.08 1.73
CA GLU A 139 -10.75 -14.73 0.96
C GLU A 139 -10.09 -15.44 -0.24
N SER A 140 -10.79 -16.41 -0.84
CA SER A 140 -10.35 -17.06 -2.08
C SER A 140 -8.92 -17.62 -2.05
N GLY A 141 -8.47 -18.13 -0.89
CA GLY A 141 -7.13 -18.69 -0.72
C GLY A 141 -6.00 -17.65 -0.52
N GLY A 142 -6.35 -16.39 -0.23
CA GLY A 142 -5.37 -15.33 0.04
C GLY A 142 -4.37 -15.72 1.13
N LYS A 143 -3.07 -15.62 0.81
CA LYS A 143 -1.97 -16.01 1.69
C LYS A 143 -1.47 -14.81 2.50
N ARG A 144 -1.26 -15.04 3.80
CA ARG A 144 -0.63 -14.07 4.71
C ARG A 144 0.57 -14.69 5.40
N ILE A 145 1.66 -13.95 5.46
CA ILE A 145 2.88 -14.33 6.19
C ILE A 145 3.24 -13.20 7.15
N PHE A 146 3.42 -13.55 8.42
CA PHE A 146 3.89 -12.64 9.46
C PHE A 146 5.16 -13.22 10.06
N LYS A 147 6.23 -12.44 10.04
CA LYS A 147 7.54 -12.83 10.58
C LYS A 147 8.11 -11.67 11.38
N ASN A 148 8.66 -12.00 12.54
CA ASN A 148 9.55 -11.14 13.28
C ASN A 148 10.87 -11.92 13.44
N GLY A 149 11.98 -11.31 13.07
CA GLY A 149 13.31 -11.91 13.04
C GLY A 149 14.36 -10.95 13.57
#